data_AF-A0A920AP62-F1
#
_entry.id   AF-A0A920AP62-F1
#
_cell.length_a   1.000
_cell.length_b   1.000
_cell.length_c   1.000
_cell.angle_alpha   90.00
_cell.angle_beta   90.00
_cell.angle_gamma   90.00
#
_symmetry.space_group_name_H-M   'P 1'
#
loop_
_entity.id
_entity.type
_entity.pdbx_description
1 polymer ?
#
loop_
_entity_poly.entity_id
_entity_poly.type
_entity_poly.pdbx_seq_one_letter_code
_entity_poly.pdbx_strand_id
1 'polypeptide(L)' 'MNFVLEERQRELYWEGQRRTDLVRANQFVTSNYLWPFKAGAATGKASDDHRRVYPIPVDILLVNNNLTQNQGY' A
#
# COMPACT_ATOMS: atom_id res chain seq x y z
N MET A 1 -17.70 -4.39 -8.31
CA MET A 1 -16.59 -3.85 -7.50
C MET A 1 -15.63 -2.99 -8.33
N ASN A 2 -15.15 -3.45 -9.49
CA ASN A 2 -14.19 -2.72 -10.34
C ASN A 2 -14.66 -1.31 -10.75
N PHE A 3 -15.94 -1.14 -11.12
CA PHE A 3 -16.51 0.18 -11.49
C PHE A 3 -16.28 1.26 -10.43
N VAL A 4 -16.55 0.97 -9.15
CA VAL A 4 -16.40 1.94 -8.05
C VAL A 4 -14.93 2.33 -7.87
N LEU A 5 -14.01 1.38 -8.01
CA LEU A 5 -12.58 1.65 -7.87
C LEU A 5 -12.03 2.52 -9.00
N GLU A 6 -12.49 2.28 -10.23
CA GLU A 6 -12.14 3.10 -11.39
C GLU A 6 -12.74 4.51 -11.29
N GLU A 7 -13.99 4.62 -10.84
CA GLU A 7 -14.64 5.92 -10.67
C GLU A 7 -13.96 6.75 -9.58
N ARG A 8 -13.63 6.14 -8.43
CA ARG A 8 -12.84 6.81 -7.38
C ARG A 8 -11.45 7.22 -7.84
N GLN A 9 -10.85 6.47 -8.76
CA GLN A 9 -9.58 6.88 -9.38
C GLN A 9 -9.75 8.14 -10.22
N ARG A 10 -10.85 8.27 -10.97
CA ARG A 10 -11.11 9.45 -11.80
C ARG A 10 -11.50 10.66 -10.96
N GLU A 11 -12.38 10.47 -9.99
CA GLU A 11 -12.95 11.54 -9.18
C GLU A 11 -11.95 12.07 -8.14
N LEU A 12 -11.22 11.18 -7.46
CA LEU A 12 -10.37 11.51 -6.29
C LEU A 12 -8.88 11.36 -6.58
N TYR A 13 -8.46 11.51 -7.84
CA TYR A 13 -7.04 11.42 -8.17
C TYR A 13 -6.28 12.53 -7.45
N TRP A 14 -5.09 12.19 -6.95
CA TRP A 14 -4.21 13.11 -6.19
C TRP A 14 -4.77 13.63 -4.85
N GLU A 15 -5.89 13.10 -4.36
CA GLU A 15 -6.46 13.47 -3.05
C GLU A 15 -6.07 12.52 -1.90
N GLY A 16 -4.99 11.75 -2.07
CA GLY A 16 -4.47 10.87 -1.02
C GLY A 16 -5.28 9.58 -0.77
N GLN A 17 -6.33 9.30 -1.54
CA GLN A 17 -7.20 8.13 -1.33
C GLN A 17 -6.69 6.84 -2.02
N ARG A 18 -5.87 6.98 -3.07
CA ARG A 18 -5.56 5.89 -3.99
C ARG A 18 -4.95 4.66 -3.31
N ARG A 19 -4.04 4.83 -2.35
CA ARG A 19 -3.38 3.71 -1.66
C ARG A 19 -4.40 2.88 -0.88
N THR A 20 -5.24 3.53 -0.08
CA THR A 20 -6.25 2.87 0.75
C THR A 20 -7.23 2.08 -0.11
N ASP A 21 -7.62 2.64 -1.26
CA ASP A 21 -8.49 1.97 -2.21
C ASP A 21 -7.86 0.73 -2.85
N LEU A 22 -6.59 0.82 -3.26
CA LEU A 22 -5.85 -0.32 -3.81
C LEU A 22 -5.60 -1.42 -2.77
N VAL A 23 -5.40 -1.08 -1.50
CA VAL A 23 -5.24 -2.07 -0.41
C VAL A 23 -6.57 -2.81 -0.20
N ARG A 24 -7.69 -2.09 -0.14
CA ARG A 24 -9.04 -2.67 -0.01
C ARG A 24 -9.39 -3.60 -1.16
N ALA A 25 -8.94 -3.27 -2.37
CA ALA A 25 -9.14 -4.08 -3.56
C ALA A 25 -8.12 -5.23 -3.73
N ASN A 26 -7.21 -5.46 -2.79
CA ASN A 26 -6.13 -6.45 -2.91
C ASN A 26 -5.25 -6.26 -4.16
N GLN A 27 -5.00 -5.02 -4.54
CA GLN A 27 -4.25 -4.63 -5.74
C GLN A 27 -2.94 -3.88 -5.42
N PHE A 28 -2.75 -3.40 -4.19
CA PHE A 28 -1.58 -2.60 -3.85
C PHE A 28 -0.27 -3.40 -3.88
N VAL A 29 -0.20 -4.58 -3.28
CA VAL A 29 1.03 -5.41 -3.22
C VAL A 29 1.03 -6.61 -4.16
N THR A 30 -0.14 -7.07 -4.62
CA THR A 30 -0.26 -8.28 -5.45
C THR A 30 0.10 -8.00 -6.92
N SER A 31 0.21 -9.06 -7.72
CA SER A 31 0.34 -8.98 -9.19
C SER A 31 -0.99 -8.75 -9.92
N ASN A 32 -2.11 -8.64 -9.20
CA ASN A 32 -3.45 -8.48 -9.81
C ASN A 32 -3.64 -7.14 -10.52
N TYR A 33 -2.81 -6.14 -10.19
CA TYR A 33 -2.80 -4.84 -10.84
C TYR A 33 -1.38 -4.28 -10.80
N LEU A 34 -0.80 -4.08 -11.98
CA LEU A 34 0.57 -3.59 -12.16
C LEU A 34 0.54 -2.22 -12.84
N TRP A 35 1.39 -1.32 -12.35
CA TRP A 35 1.64 -0.02 -12.97
C TRP A 35 3.14 0.16 -13.16
N PRO A 36 3.58 1.06 -14.06
CA PRO A 36 4.99 1.30 -14.31
C PRO A 36 5.77 1.57 -13.02
N PHE A 37 6.92 0.93 -12.87
CA PHE A 37 7.80 1.07 -11.71
C PHE A 37 7.22 0.61 -10.36
N LYS A 38 6.08 -0.09 -10.35
CA LYS A 38 5.57 -0.73 -9.13
C LYS A 38 6.63 -1.67 -8.54
N ALA A 39 6.96 -1.47 -7.27
CA ALA A 39 8.00 -2.20 -6.55
C ALA A 39 9.37 -2.22 -7.25
N GLY A 40 9.68 -1.16 -8.01
CA GLY A 40 10.99 -0.93 -8.63
C GLY A 40 11.24 -1.65 -9.96
N ALA A 41 10.27 -2.40 -10.51
CA ALA A 41 10.39 -3.03 -11.81
C ALA A 41 9.72 -2.17 -12.90
N ALA A 42 10.36 -1.98 -14.06
CA ALA A 42 9.83 -1.12 -15.12
C ALA A 42 8.40 -1.49 -15.56
N THR A 43 8.13 -2.80 -15.72
CA THR A 43 6.80 -3.35 -16.05
C THR A 43 5.89 -3.52 -14.81
N GLY A 44 6.37 -3.15 -13.63
CA GLY A 44 5.74 -3.43 -12.35
C GLY A 44 5.93 -4.88 -11.90
N LYS A 45 5.99 -5.10 -10.59
CA LYS A 45 5.93 -6.44 -9.98
C LYS A 45 5.14 -6.42 -8.67
N ALA A 46 4.78 -7.60 -8.18
CA ALA A 46 4.26 -7.75 -6.83
C ALA A 46 5.33 -7.33 -5.80
N SER A 47 4.85 -6.84 -4.66
CA SER A 47 5.65 -6.47 -3.49
C SER A 47 5.33 -7.43 -2.34
N ASP A 48 6.18 -7.44 -1.32
CA ASP A 48 5.94 -8.20 -0.09
C ASP A 48 4.66 -7.74 0.63
N ASP A 49 3.92 -8.69 1.21
CA ASP A 49 2.60 -8.44 1.80
C ASP A 49 2.62 -7.47 2.98
N HIS A 50 3.71 -7.42 3.75
CA HIS A 50 3.85 -6.52 4.90
C HIS A 50 3.73 -5.04 4.50
N ARG A 51 4.01 -4.69 3.22
CA ARG A 51 3.91 -3.31 2.71
C ARG A 51 2.49 -2.79 2.51
N ARG A 52 1.48 -3.59 2.89
CA ARG A 52 0.10 -3.12 3.05
C ARG A 52 -0.05 -2.14 4.20
N VAL A 53 0.83 -2.17 5.20
CA VAL A 53 0.88 -1.20 6.30
C VAL A 53 2.26 -0.55 6.34
N TYR A 54 2.37 0.65 6.93
CA TYR A 54 3.68 1.28 7.12
C TYR A 54 4.34 0.77 8.40
N PRO A 55 5.67 0.78 8.50
CA PRO A 55 6.35 0.47 9.75
C PRO A 55 6.04 1.53 10.81
N ILE A 56 6.01 1.11 12.07
CA ILE A 56 6.07 2.05 13.19
C ILE A 56 7.48 2.67 13.18
N PRO A 57 7.61 4.01 13.27
CA PRO A 57 8.92 4.66 13.32
C PRO A 57 9.80 4.12 14.46
N VAL A 58 11.07 3.84 14.16
CA VAL A 58 12.01 3.22 15.12
C VAL A 58 12.18 4.09 16.36
N ASP A 59 12.27 5.41 16.21
CA ASP A 59 12.40 6.33 17.34
C ASP A 59 11.24 6.22 18.34
N ILE A 60 10.03 5.91 17.86
CA ILE A 60 8.84 5.69 18.69
C ILE A 60 8.92 4.35 19.43
N LEU A 61 9.45 3.31 18.79
CA LEU A 61 9.66 2.00 19.42
C LEU A 61 10.73 2.07 20.52
N LEU A 62 11.76 2.90 20.36
CA LEU A 62 12.82 3.08 21.35
C LEU A 62 12.33 3.76 22.64
N VAL A 63 11.34 4.66 22.54
CA VAL A 63 10.80 5.41 23.68
C VAL A 63 9.57 4.75 24.31
N ASN A 64 8.83 3.91 23.58
CA ASN A 64 7.60 3.29 24.06
C ASN A 64 7.62 1.77 23.90
N ASN A 65 8.01 1.08 24.99
CA ASN A 65 8.07 -0.38 25.07
C ASN A 65 6.71 -1.09 24.99
N ASN A 66 5.58 -0.37 25.01
CA ASN A 66 4.25 -0.98 24.84
C ASN A 66 3.88 -1.19 23.36
N LEU A 67 4.67 -0.63 22.43
CA LEU A 67 4.45 -0.79 20.99
C LEU A 67 5.29 -1.95 20.45
N THR A 68 4.67 -2.77 19.61
CA THR A 68 5.35 -3.85 18.87
C THR A 68 5.31 -3.52 17.39
N GLN A 69 6.41 -3.76 16.68
CA GLN A 69 6.49 -3.51 15.24
C GLN A 69 5.46 -4.34 14.44
N ASN A 70 5.00 -3.77 13.32
CA ASN A 70 4.17 -4.49 12.36
C ASN A 70 4.94 -5.66 11.76
N GLN A 71 4.29 -6.81 11.62
CA GLN A 71 4.92 -8.04 11.14
C GLN A 71 5.62 -7.84 9.78
N GLY A 72 6.88 -8.26 9.69
CA GLY A 72 7.70 -8.19 8.47
C GLY A 72 8.55 -6.94 8.32
N TYR A 73 8.44 -5.99 9.26
CA TYR A 73 9.32 -4.82 9.40
C TYR A 73 10.30 -4.97 10.55
#